data_AF-A0A835VIY1-F1
#
_entry.id   AF-A0A835VIY1-F1
#
_cell.length_a   1.000
_cell.length_b   1.000
_cell.length_c   1.000
_cell.angle_alpha   90.00
_cell.angle_beta   90.00
_cell.angle_gamma   90.00
#
_symmetry.space_group_name_H-M   'P 1'
#
loop_
_entity.id
_entity.type
_entity.pdbx_description
1 polymer ?
#
loop_
_entity_poly.entity_id
_entity_poly.type
_entity_poly.pdbx_seq_one_letter_code
_entity_poly.pdbx_strand_id
1 'polypeptide(L)'
;MMVLPIDDHMVHRGHGVFDTAVILNGYLYELDTHLDRFLRSASNAKISSPFPRETLRTILIQMTAASKCRKGTLRYWLSAGPGDFLLSPAGSPAFYAVVIDDNFSQCRKGVKVVTAATPMKPPLFATMKNVNYLPNVFATMEAAEKGAFSSVWVDEDGHVAEGPNVNVAFVSKNDELLLPTFDSILAGCTAKRLLALAPKLVERGLLKRIQVRNISLEEAKNSAEMMYVGSTLPLLPIVEWDGRPVGNGKVGKLTLALSDLLWEDMVSGPRGFEFPMKKVSFDVAICDHVVCSCSLICVLIYAEKYAAKVRCFIDESTTKLAICFELD
;
A
#
# COMPACT_ATOMS: atom_id res chain seq x y z
N MET A 1 -1.33 13.97 19.80
CA MET A 1 -1.14 14.38 18.39
C MET A 1 0.24 13.92 17.94
N MET A 2 0.34 13.12 16.87
CA MET A 2 1.63 12.77 16.27
C MET A 2 2.13 13.98 15.47
N VAL A 3 3.37 14.39 15.70
CA VAL A 3 4.01 15.51 15.01
C VAL A 3 5.28 15.02 14.35
N LEU A 4 5.60 15.56 13.18
CA LEU A 4 6.89 15.35 12.54
C LEU A 4 7.72 16.63 12.68
N PRO A 5 9.03 16.53 12.97
CA PRO A 5 9.93 17.68 12.95
C PRO A 5 9.93 18.34 11.56
N ILE A 6 9.91 19.67 11.50
CA ILE A 6 9.90 20.40 10.22
C ILE A 6 11.21 20.24 9.44
N ASP A 7 12.28 19.96 10.17
CA ASP A 7 13.64 19.64 9.73
C ASP A 7 13.83 18.16 9.39
N ASP A 8 12.78 17.34 9.49
CA ASP A 8 12.79 16.00 8.92
C ASP A 8 12.80 16.08 7.39
N HIS A 9 13.81 15.48 6.75
CA HIS A 9 14.06 15.58 5.31
C HIS A 9 12.89 15.05 4.46
N MET A 10 12.09 14.13 4.99
CA MET A 10 10.85 13.69 4.34
C MET A 10 9.84 14.83 4.18
N VAL A 11 9.79 15.78 5.13
CA VAL A 11 8.85 16.90 5.14
C VAL A 11 9.24 17.98 4.13
N HIS A 12 10.51 18.42 4.14
CA HIS A 12 10.93 19.57 3.32
C HIS A 12 11.69 19.19 2.03
N ARG A 13 11.99 17.91 1.81
CA ARG A 13 12.62 17.40 0.56
C ARG A 13 11.94 16.17 -0.04
N GLY A 14 10.99 15.56 0.66
CA GLY A 14 10.36 14.31 0.19
C GLY A 14 11.30 13.10 0.23
N HIS A 15 12.39 13.13 1.00
CA HIS A 15 13.32 12.01 1.15
C HIS A 15 12.79 10.98 2.16
N GLY A 16 11.75 10.27 1.73
CA GLY A 16 11.13 9.22 2.52
C GLY A 16 10.39 8.19 1.68
N VAL A 17 10.19 7.02 2.25
CA VAL A 17 9.43 5.91 1.68
C VAL A 17 8.31 5.49 2.60
N PHE A 18 7.29 4.84 2.04
CA PHE A 18 6.16 4.36 2.81
C PHE A 18 5.59 3.08 2.24
N ASP A 19 4.89 2.32 3.08
CA ASP A 19 4.04 1.24 2.62
C ASP A 19 2.74 1.17 3.43
N THR A 20 1.79 0.35 2.99
CA THR A 20 0.48 0.21 3.60
C THR A 20 0.04 -1.24 3.50
N ALA A 21 -0.14 -1.89 4.64
CA ALA A 21 -0.77 -3.20 4.76
C ALA A 21 -2.23 -3.04 5.18
N VAL A 22 -3.09 -3.95 4.71
CA VAL A 22 -4.50 -3.96 5.08
C VAL A 22 -4.71 -4.77 6.36
N ILE A 23 -5.54 -4.24 7.26
CA ILE A 23 -6.06 -4.96 8.41
C ILE A 23 -7.45 -5.47 8.05
N LEU A 24 -7.65 -6.78 8.09
CA LEU A 24 -8.95 -7.40 7.86
C LEU A 24 -9.16 -8.55 8.85
N ASN A 25 -10.30 -8.55 9.54
CA ASN A 25 -10.61 -9.46 10.64
C ASN A 25 -9.51 -9.50 11.73
N GLY A 26 -8.79 -8.39 11.92
CA GLY A 26 -7.67 -8.28 12.86
C GLY A 26 -6.32 -8.81 12.36
N TYR A 27 -6.25 -9.29 11.11
CA TYR A 27 -5.03 -9.81 10.48
C TYR A 27 -4.44 -8.79 9.51
N LEU A 28 -3.10 -8.71 9.49
CA LEU A 28 -2.36 -7.94 8.49
C LEU A 28 -2.15 -8.79 7.23
N TYR A 29 -2.84 -8.44 6.16
CA TYR A 29 -2.78 -9.18 4.90
C TYR A 29 -1.46 -8.92 4.16
N GLU A 30 -0.75 -10.00 3.78
CA GLU A 30 0.52 -9.98 3.04
C GLU A 30 1.60 -9.06 3.64
N LEU A 31 1.64 -8.92 4.99
CA LEU A 31 2.56 -8.02 5.70
C LEU A 31 4.02 -8.23 5.27
N ASP A 32 4.47 -9.48 5.18
CA ASP A 32 5.85 -9.81 4.82
C ASP A 32 6.20 -9.31 3.41
N THR A 33 5.29 -9.45 2.45
CA THR A 33 5.47 -8.94 1.08
C THR A 33 5.51 -7.41 1.03
N HIS A 34 4.66 -6.75 1.82
CA HIS A 34 4.68 -5.30 1.98
C HIS A 34 5.98 -4.81 2.64
N LEU A 35 6.48 -5.52 3.66
CA LEU A 35 7.71 -5.18 4.35
C LEU A 35 8.95 -5.37 3.47
N ASP A 36 8.98 -6.42 2.65
CA ASP A 36 10.06 -6.64 1.68
C ASP A 36 10.11 -5.53 0.61
N ARG A 37 8.94 -5.08 0.13
CA ARG A 37 8.86 -3.94 -0.79
C ARG A 37 9.26 -2.62 -0.12
N PHE A 38 8.86 -2.42 1.12
CA PHE A 38 9.22 -1.26 1.91
C PHE A 38 10.74 -1.14 2.08
N LEU A 39 11.41 -2.21 2.48
CA LEU A 39 12.88 -2.23 2.66
C LEU A 39 13.62 -2.09 1.33
N ARG A 40 13.12 -2.68 0.23
CA ARG A 40 13.66 -2.43 -1.11
C ARG A 40 13.49 -0.96 -1.52
N SER A 41 12.34 -0.36 -1.24
CA SER A 41 12.11 1.07 -1.50
C SER A 41 13.08 1.94 -0.69
N ALA A 42 13.29 1.63 0.59
CA ALA A 42 14.24 2.33 1.45
C ALA A 42 15.68 2.20 0.92
N SER A 43 16.09 1.00 0.51
CA SER A 43 17.40 0.76 -0.11
C SER A 43 17.60 1.58 -1.39
N ASN A 44 16.61 1.61 -2.28
CA ASN A 44 16.64 2.44 -3.49
C ASN A 44 16.67 3.94 -3.19
N ALA A 45 16.03 4.37 -2.10
CA ALA A 45 16.07 5.74 -1.59
C ALA A 45 17.36 6.08 -0.83
N LYS A 46 18.28 5.11 -0.64
CA LYS A 46 19.46 5.24 0.22
C LYS A 46 19.12 5.62 1.67
N ILE A 47 18.01 5.11 2.19
CA ILE A 47 17.59 5.26 3.59
C ILE A 47 17.88 3.94 4.30
N SER A 48 18.78 3.98 5.28
CA SER A 48 19.07 2.82 6.14
C SER A 48 17.91 2.57 7.10
N SER A 49 17.50 1.31 7.26
CA SER A 49 16.48 0.99 8.25
C SER A 49 17.09 1.09 9.66
N PRO A 50 16.45 1.80 10.62
CA PRO A 50 16.91 1.89 12.00
C PRO A 50 16.80 0.55 12.75
N PHE A 51 15.96 -0.36 12.25
CA PHE A 51 15.74 -1.67 12.84
C PHE A 51 15.91 -2.81 11.83
N PRO A 52 16.30 -4.02 12.27
CA PRO A 52 16.22 -5.22 11.45
C PRO A 52 14.79 -5.50 10.98
N ARG A 53 14.65 -6.20 9.84
CA ARG A 53 13.35 -6.60 9.26
C ARG A 53 12.41 -7.24 10.29
N GLU A 54 12.89 -8.22 11.05
CA GLU A 54 12.06 -8.95 12.03
C GLU A 54 11.60 -8.05 13.20
N THR A 55 12.42 -7.07 13.57
CA THR A 55 12.05 -6.06 14.57
C THR A 55 10.96 -5.15 14.02
N LEU A 56 11.08 -4.64 12.79
CA LEU A 56 10.02 -3.85 12.15
C LEU A 56 8.71 -4.65 12.06
N ARG A 57 8.79 -5.91 11.62
CA ARG A 57 7.63 -6.80 11.53
C ARG A 57 6.93 -6.94 12.88
N THR A 58 7.71 -7.15 13.95
CA THR A 58 7.18 -7.29 15.32
C THR A 58 6.53 -5.99 15.79
N ILE A 59 7.17 -4.84 15.60
CA ILE A 59 6.63 -3.50 15.94
C ILE A 59 5.28 -3.30 15.26
N LEU A 60 5.21 -3.55 13.95
CA LEU A 60 4.00 -3.38 13.15
C LEU A 60 2.85 -4.28 13.63
N ILE A 61 3.11 -5.56 13.92
CA ILE A 61 2.11 -6.50 14.47
C ILE A 61 1.62 -6.04 15.85
N GLN A 62 2.55 -5.68 16.75
CA GLN A 62 2.21 -5.24 18.10
C GLN A 62 1.40 -3.95 18.08
N MET A 63 1.74 -3.00 17.20
CA MET A 63 0.98 -1.77 17.02
C MET A 63 -0.45 -2.07 16.53
N THR A 64 -0.62 -2.95 15.54
CA THR A 64 -1.96 -3.38 15.12
C THR A 64 -2.73 -4.05 16.25
N ALA A 65 -2.11 -4.95 17.02
CA ALA A 65 -2.77 -5.60 18.15
C ALA A 65 -3.20 -4.59 19.24
N ALA A 66 -2.31 -3.65 19.58
CA ALA A 66 -2.56 -2.61 20.58
C ALA A 66 -3.70 -1.66 20.17
N SER A 67 -3.82 -1.36 18.87
CA SER A 67 -4.91 -0.52 18.34
C SER A 67 -6.29 -1.16 18.47
N LYS A 68 -6.38 -2.50 18.62
CA LYS A 68 -7.61 -3.31 18.55
C LYS A 68 -8.37 -3.20 17.23
N CYS A 69 -7.83 -2.50 16.23
CA CYS A 69 -8.41 -2.36 14.90
C CYS A 69 -8.61 -3.75 14.29
N ARG A 70 -9.86 -4.02 13.88
CA ARG A 70 -10.23 -5.26 13.19
C ARG A 70 -10.29 -5.07 11.68
N LYS A 71 -10.49 -3.84 11.23
CA LYS A 71 -10.66 -3.50 9.84
C LYS A 71 -10.12 -2.10 9.59
N GLY A 72 -9.19 -1.98 8.65
CA GLY A 72 -8.55 -0.71 8.37
C GLY A 72 -7.22 -0.89 7.66
N THR A 73 -6.30 0.04 7.89
CA THR A 73 -4.97 0.00 7.30
C THR A 73 -3.89 0.28 8.33
N LEU A 74 -2.76 -0.36 8.14
CA LEU A 74 -1.50 -0.08 8.81
C LEU A 74 -0.60 0.63 7.79
N ARG A 75 -0.28 1.90 8.03
CA ARG A 75 0.60 2.69 7.16
C ARG A 75 1.86 3.07 7.92
N TYR A 76 3.00 2.98 7.25
CA TYR A 76 4.29 3.21 7.88
C TYR A 76 5.28 3.82 6.90
N TRP A 77 6.22 4.60 7.43
CA TRP A 77 7.18 5.40 6.70
C TRP A 77 8.59 5.21 7.27
N LEU A 78 9.58 5.33 6.38
CA LEU A 78 10.97 5.57 6.73
C LEU A 78 11.36 6.92 6.13
N SER A 79 11.81 7.83 6.98
CA SER A 79 12.43 9.09 6.58
C SER A 79 13.95 8.98 6.64
N ALA A 80 14.66 9.78 5.83
CA ALA A 80 16.07 10.05 6.02
C ALA A 80 16.39 10.75 7.36
N GLY A 81 15.39 11.32 8.02
CA GLY A 81 15.46 11.82 9.40
C GLY A 81 15.56 13.34 9.55
N PRO A 82 15.50 13.85 10.79
CA PRO A 82 15.70 15.26 11.13
C PRO A 82 17.17 15.67 10.99
N GLY A 83 17.42 16.87 10.47
CA GLY A 83 18.78 17.37 10.28
C GLY A 83 18.83 18.86 9.94
N ASP A 84 19.69 19.22 8.99
CA ASP A 84 19.70 20.57 8.43
C ASP A 84 18.78 20.68 7.20
N PHE A 85 18.63 21.89 6.68
CA PHE A 85 17.82 22.15 5.48
C PHE A 85 18.60 21.99 4.17
N LEU A 86 19.75 21.31 4.15
CA LEU A 86 20.52 21.08 2.92
C LEU A 86 19.92 19.93 2.08
N LEU A 87 20.51 19.67 0.91
CA LEU A 87 20.09 18.56 0.04
C LEU A 87 20.64 17.22 0.53
N SER A 88 21.82 17.21 1.12
CA SER A 88 22.39 16.02 1.75
C SER A 88 21.67 15.78 3.09
N PRO A 89 21.21 14.56 3.38
CA PRO A 89 20.68 14.26 4.70
C PRO A 89 21.82 14.26 5.72
N ALA A 90 21.63 14.96 6.84
CA ALA A 90 22.57 14.98 7.97
C ALA A 90 22.10 14.11 9.15
N GLY A 91 20.83 13.72 9.14
CA GLY A 91 20.14 13.03 10.24
C GLY A 91 20.24 11.51 10.24
N SER A 92 19.81 10.93 11.36
CA SER A 92 19.56 9.49 11.51
C SER A 92 18.14 9.14 11.01
N PRO A 93 17.98 8.04 10.24
CA PRO A 93 16.66 7.64 9.73
C PRO A 93 15.60 7.47 10.82
N ALA A 94 14.40 7.98 10.55
CA ALA A 94 13.26 7.90 11.46
C ALA A 94 12.19 6.94 10.93
N PHE A 95 11.61 6.13 11.81
CA PHE A 95 10.53 5.21 11.48
C PHE A 95 9.21 5.65 12.11
N TYR A 96 8.19 5.79 11.27
CA TYR A 96 6.85 6.25 11.65
C TYR A 96 5.81 5.21 11.26
N ALA A 97 4.81 4.99 12.11
CA ALA A 97 3.73 4.08 11.78
C ALA A 97 2.41 4.52 12.41
N VAL A 98 1.31 4.26 11.71
CA VAL A 98 -0.06 4.58 12.14
C VAL A 98 -1.03 3.46 11.77
N VAL A 99 -1.92 3.13 12.71
CA VAL A 99 -3.11 2.32 12.43
C VAL A 99 -4.27 3.26 12.19
N ILE A 100 -4.95 3.08 11.07
CA ILE A 100 -6.11 3.85 10.66
C ILE A 100 -7.28 2.86 10.60
N ASP A 101 -8.22 2.99 11.52
CA ASP A 101 -9.52 2.32 11.41
C ASP A 101 -10.24 2.85 10.16
N ASP A 102 -10.62 1.94 9.28
CA ASP A 102 -11.32 2.27 8.05
C ASP A 102 -12.19 1.07 7.61
N ASN A 103 -13.36 1.38 7.09
CA ASN A 103 -14.32 0.37 6.66
C ASN A 103 -14.34 0.29 5.13
N PHE A 104 -13.49 -0.55 4.56
CA PHE A 104 -13.51 -0.82 3.12
C PHE A 104 -14.20 -2.16 2.80
N SER A 105 -14.92 -2.24 1.70
CA SER A 105 -15.62 -3.46 1.26
C SER A 105 -15.28 -3.77 -0.19
N GLN A 106 -15.50 -5.02 -0.60
CA GLN A 106 -15.45 -5.38 -2.01
C GLN A 106 -16.38 -4.46 -2.83
N CYS A 107 -15.82 -3.77 -3.82
CA CYS A 107 -16.58 -2.91 -4.71
C CYS A 107 -16.92 -3.67 -5.99
N ARG A 108 -18.23 -3.78 -6.29
CA ARG A 108 -18.73 -4.40 -7.53
C ARG A 108 -19.25 -3.39 -8.55
N LYS A 109 -19.22 -2.10 -8.23
CA LYS A 109 -19.70 -1.04 -9.11
C LYS A 109 -18.57 -0.60 -10.03
N GLY A 110 -18.88 -0.46 -11.31
CA GLY A 110 -17.96 0.06 -12.31
C GLY A 110 -17.71 1.55 -12.13
N VAL A 111 -16.47 1.97 -12.35
CA VAL A 111 -16.07 3.37 -12.35
C VAL A 111 -15.61 3.83 -13.73
N LYS A 112 -15.51 5.15 -13.89
CA LYS A 112 -15.00 5.82 -15.08
C LYS A 112 -13.59 6.30 -14.84
N VAL A 113 -12.73 6.21 -15.83
CA VAL A 113 -11.36 6.70 -15.76
C VAL A 113 -11.02 7.56 -16.96
N VAL A 114 -9.96 8.37 -16.82
CA VAL A 114 -9.39 9.17 -17.90
C VAL A 114 -7.91 8.89 -18.03
N THR A 115 -7.35 9.16 -19.20
CA THR A 115 -5.91 9.21 -19.37
C THR A 115 -5.38 10.46 -18.65
N ALA A 116 -4.38 10.26 -17.77
CA ALA A 116 -3.72 11.36 -17.08
C ALA A 116 -2.94 12.23 -18.08
N ALA A 117 -3.06 13.55 -17.95
CA ALA A 117 -2.26 14.50 -18.70
C ALA A 117 -0.97 14.86 -17.93
N THR A 118 -1.03 14.86 -16.60
CA THR A 118 0.16 14.96 -15.74
C THR A 118 1.12 13.83 -16.08
N PRO A 119 2.41 14.11 -16.35
CA PRO A 119 3.41 13.07 -16.61
C PRO A 119 3.57 12.10 -15.44
N MET A 120 3.81 10.83 -15.75
CA MET A 120 4.16 9.84 -14.72
C MET A 120 5.56 10.11 -14.15
N LYS A 121 5.84 9.52 -12.98
CA LYS A 121 7.18 9.61 -12.39
C LYS A 121 8.19 8.84 -13.27
N PRO A 122 9.46 9.29 -13.33
CA PRO A 122 10.52 8.48 -13.92
C PRO A 122 10.60 7.09 -13.25
N PRO A 123 11.02 6.03 -13.98
CA PRO A 123 10.97 4.64 -13.49
C PRO A 123 11.59 4.42 -12.11
N LEU A 124 12.71 5.09 -11.79
CA LEU A 124 13.35 5.02 -10.47
C LEU A 124 12.40 5.43 -9.32
N PHE A 125 11.60 6.48 -9.52
CA PHE A 125 10.63 6.97 -8.55
C PHE A 125 9.28 6.25 -8.64
N ALA A 126 8.93 5.67 -9.78
CA ALA A 126 7.68 4.92 -9.96
C ALA A 126 7.74 3.52 -9.32
N THR A 127 8.86 2.82 -9.48
CA THR A 127 9.08 1.46 -8.93
C THR A 127 9.30 1.44 -7.42
N MET A 128 9.59 2.60 -6.83
CA MET A 128 9.79 2.81 -5.40
C MET A 128 8.55 3.44 -4.77
N LYS A 129 8.05 2.89 -3.65
CA LYS A 129 6.93 3.51 -2.92
C LYS A 129 7.44 4.64 -2.02
N ASN A 130 7.68 5.80 -2.63
CA ASN A 130 8.20 7.02 -1.97
C ASN A 130 7.11 8.05 -1.65
N VAL A 131 7.42 9.07 -0.85
CA VAL A 131 6.45 10.13 -0.48
C VAL A 131 6.27 11.24 -1.53
N ASN A 132 7.01 11.23 -2.65
CA ASN A 132 6.91 12.24 -3.70
C ASN A 132 5.67 12.01 -4.57
N TYR A 133 4.48 12.24 -4.01
CA TYR A 133 3.18 11.90 -4.61
C TYR A 133 2.52 13.04 -5.37
N LEU A 134 3.18 14.19 -5.55
CA LEU A 134 2.60 15.34 -6.24
C LEU A 134 2.07 15.01 -7.65
N PRO A 135 2.79 14.23 -8.50
CA PRO A 135 2.22 13.79 -9.77
C PRO A 135 0.94 12.94 -9.62
N ASN A 136 0.89 12.07 -8.60
CA ASN A 136 -0.30 11.26 -8.30
C ASN A 136 -1.48 12.14 -7.85
N VAL A 137 -1.21 13.18 -7.08
CA VAL A 137 -2.22 14.17 -6.67
C VAL A 137 -2.78 14.89 -7.88
N PHE A 138 -1.93 15.45 -8.75
CA PHE A 138 -2.39 16.14 -9.96
C PHE A 138 -3.18 15.23 -10.90
N ALA A 139 -2.69 14.00 -11.16
CA ALA A 139 -3.42 13.03 -11.97
C ALA A 139 -4.79 12.66 -11.38
N THR A 140 -4.95 12.69 -10.05
CA THR A 140 -6.24 12.49 -9.37
C THR A 140 -7.15 13.71 -9.52
N MET A 141 -6.60 14.91 -9.37
CA MET A 141 -7.34 16.17 -9.53
C MET A 141 -7.87 16.33 -10.96
N GLU A 142 -7.03 16.07 -11.98
CA GLU A 142 -7.42 16.09 -13.39
C GLU A 142 -8.58 15.13 -13.69
N ALA A 143 -8.59 13.95 -13.07
CA ALA A 143 -9.69 13.00 -13.22
C ALA A 143 -10.99 13.53 -12.61
N ALA A 144 -10.90 14.11 -11.40
CA ALA A 144 -12.05 14.69 -10.72
C ALA A 144 -12.65 15.87 -11.52
N GLU A 145 -11.82 16.73 -12.10
CA GLU A 145 -12.25 17.84 -12.97
C GLU A 145 -13.01 17.35 -14.21
N LYS A 146 -12.67 16.15 -14.72
CA LYS A 146 -13.36 15.50 -15.84
C LYS A 146 -14.54 14.62 -15.40
N GLY A 147 -14.91 14.62 -14.12
CA GLY A 147 -15.99 13.81 -13.57
C GLY A 147 -15.71 12.30 -13.56
N ALA A 148 -14.44 11.91 -13.65
CA ALA A 148 -13.99 10.52 -13.55
C ALA A 148 -13.60 10.16 -12.11
N PHE A 149 -13.57 8.86 -11.80
CA PHE A 149 -13.18 8.37 -10.48
C PHE A 149 -11.69 8.54 -10.24
N SER A 150 -10.87 8.27 -11.26
CA SER A 150 -9.42 8.40 -11.22
C SER A 150 -8.87 8.39 -12.65
N SER A 151 -7.55 8.35 -12.78
CA SER A 151 -6.84 8.35 -14.05
C SER A 151 -5.93 7.13 -14.24
N VAL A 152 -5.47 6.95 -15.46
CA VAL A 152 -4.49 5.93 -15.86
C VAL A 152 -3.37 6.62 -16.62
N TRP A 153 -2.13 6.35 -16.23
CA TRP A 153 -0.96 6.79 -16.97
C TRP A 153 -0.68 5.90 -18.17
N VAL A 154 -0.14 6.55 -19.19
CA VAL A 154 0.47 5.95 -20.36
C VAL A 154 1.89 6.48 -20.41
N ASP A 155 2.86 5.60 -20.62
CA ASP A 155 4.27 5.99 -20.72
C ASP A 155 4.59 6.66 -22.06
N GLU A 156 5.82 7.14 -22.20
CA GLU A 156 6.31 7.84 -23.39
C GLU A 156 6.31 6.96 -24.65
N ASP A 157 6.37 5.63 -24.47
CA ASP A 157 6.33 4.64 -25.55
C ASP A 157 4.89 4.25 -25.95
N GLY A 158 3.88 4.86 -25.32
CA GLY A 158 2.47 4.60 -25.61
C GLY A 158 1.91 3.33 -24.96
N HIS A 159 2.60 2.77 -23.97
CA HIS A 159 2.12 1.63 -23.19
C HIS A 159 1.42 2.08 -21.91
N VAL A 160 0.43 1.32 -21.48
CA VAL A 160 -0.28 1.59 -20.24
C VAL A 160 0.61 1.27 -19.05
N ALA A 161 0.67 2.21 -18.11
CA ALA A 161 1.44 2.10 -16.87
C ALA A 161 0.51 1.71 -15.70
N GLU A 162 0.18 2.65 -14.82
CA GLU A 162 -0.65 2.42 -13.63
C GLU A 162 -1.57 3.61 -13.35
N GLY A 163 -2.47 3.49 -12.36
CA GLY A 163 -3.21 4.63 -11.82
C GLY A 163 -2.46 5.34 -10.68
N PRO A 164 -2.96 6.48 -10.19
CA PRO A 164 -2.31 7.28 -9.14
C PRO A 164 -1.92 6.54 -7.86
N ASN A 165 -2.57 5.44 -7.50
CA ASN A 165 -2.27 4.70 -6.27
C ASN A 165 -2.55 3.19 -6.40
N VAL A 166 -2.69 2.70 -7.63
CA VAL A 166 -3.21 1.36 -7.95
C VAL A 166 -2.60 0.88 -9.27
N ASN A 167 -2.36 -0.42 -9.40
CA ASN A 167 -2.05 -1.00 -10.71
C ASN A 167 -3.33 -1.13 -11.54
N VAL A 168 -3.18 -1.40 -12.83
CA VAL A 168 -4.29 -1.72 -13.74
C VAL A 168 -4.14 -3.15 -14.28
N ALA A 169 -5.27 -3.80 -14.54
CA ALA A 169 -5.33 -5.09 -15.20
C ALA A 169 -6.47 -5.11 -16.22
N PHE A 170 -6.32 -5.96 -17.23
CA PHE A 170 -7.23 -6.08 -18.35
C PHE A 170 -7.62 -7.53 -18.57
N VAL A 171 -8.81 -7.75 -19.11
CA VAL A 171 -9.23 -9.03 -19.67
C VAL A 171 -9.39 -8.83 -21.17
N SER A 172 -8.63 -9.58 -21.95
CA SER A 172 -8.72 -9.55 -23.41
C SER A 172 -10.04 -10.14 -23.91
N LYS A 173 -10.38 -9.91 -25.19
CA LYS A 173 -11.55 -10.55 -25.83
C LYS A 173 -11.44 -12.07 -25.93
N ASN A 174 -10.26 -12.64 -25.65
CA ASN A 174 -10.01 -14.07 -25.63
C ASN A 174 -9.91 -14.63 -24.21
N ASP A 175 -10.43 -13.91 -23.20
CA ASP A 175 -10.44 -14.30 -21.78
C ASP A 175 -9.02 -14.50 -21.20
N GLU A 176 -8.08 -13.64 -21.61
CA GLU A 176 -6.73 -13.61 -21.04
C GLU A 176 -6.58 -12.45 -20.06
N LEU A 177 -6.02 -12.71 -18.88
CA LEU A 177 -5.65 -11.67 -17.91
C LEU A 177 -4.33 -11.03 -18.33
N LEU A 178 -4.32 -9.72 -18.54
CA LEU A 178 -3.15 -8.94 -18.94
C LEU A 178 -2.84 -7.87 -17.89
N LEU A 179 -1.58 -7.81 -17.46
CA LEU A 179 -1.06 -6.72 -16.63
C LEU A 179 0.19 -6.10 -17.28
N PRO A 180 0.40 -4.78 -17.16
CA PRO A 180 1.67 -4.15 -17.51
C PRO A 180 2.86 -4.76 -16.75
N THR A 181 4.07 -4.67 -17.30
CA THR A 181 5.28 -5.07 -16.55
C THR A 181 5.54 -4.11 -15.40
N PHE A 182 6.29 -4.57 -14.40
CA PHE A 182 6.62 -3.76 -13.22
C PHE A 182 7.96 -3.02 -13.33
N ASP A 183 8.48 -2.87 -14.56
CA ASP A 183 9.80 -2.28 -14.80
C ASP A 183 9.79 -0.75 -14.61
N SER A 184 8.65 -0.13 -14.92
CA SER A 184 8.46 1.34 -14.86
C SER A 184 7.32 1.77 -13.94
N ILE A 185 6.69 0.84 -13.21
CA ILE A 185 5.58 1.10 -12.29
C ILE A 185 5.78 0.37 -10.97
N LEU A 186 4.96 0.69 -9.97
CA LEU A 186 5.07 0.02 -8.69
C LEU A 186 4.73 -1.47 -8.82
N ALA A 187 5.65 -2.33 -8.35
CA ALA A 187 5.41 -3.76 -8.19
C ALA A 187 4.40 -4.01 -7.04
N GLY A 188 3.11 -3.83 -7.32
CA GLY A 188 2.03 -3.89 -6.35
C GLY A 188 1.89 -5.25 -5.66
N CYS A 189 1.83 -5.27 -4.33
CA CYS A 189 1.61 -6.51 -3.58
C CYS A 189 0.29 -7.18 -3.98
N THR A 190 -0.80 -6.42 -4.11
CA THR A 190 -2.09 -6.93 -4.56
C THR A 190 -2.05 -7.45 -6.00
N ALA A 191 -1.35 -6.76 -6.92
CA ALA A 191 -1.20 -7.21 -8.30
C ALA A 191 -0.41 -8.53 -8.39
N LYS A 192 0.69 -8.64 -7.63
CA LYS A 192 1.46 -9.89 -7.51
C LYS A 192 0.61 -11.03 -6.94
N ARG A 193 -0.19 -10.73 -5.92
CA ARG A 193 -1.08 -11.72 -5.31
C ARG A 193 -2.18 -12.16 -6.26
N LEU A 194 -2.77 -11.23 -7.01
CA LEU A 194 -3.73 -11.53 -8.08
C LEU A 194 -3.11 -12.46 -9.13
N LEU A 195 -1.90 -12.18 -9.60
CA LEU A 195 -1.17 -13.05 -10.54
C LEU A 195 -0.91 -14.45 -9.97
N ALA A 196 -0.65 -14.57 -8.67
CA ALA A 196 -0.46 -15.86 -8.00
C ALA A 196 -1.77 -16.65 -7.82
N LEU A 197 -2.91 -15.95 -7.70
CA LEU A 197 -4.22 -16.57 -7.52
C LEU A 197 -4.92 -16.92 -8.84
N ALA A 198 -4.75 -16.09 -9.86
CA ALA A 198 -5.42 -16.21 -11.16
C ALA A 198 -5.28 -17.59 -11.85
N PRO A 199 -4.20 -18.39 -11.68
CA PRO A 199 -4.12 -19.74 -12.23
C PRO A 199 -5.29 -20.64 -11.83
N LYS A 200 -5.89 -20.43 -10.66
CA LYS A 200 -7.10 -21.15 -10.22
C LYS A 200 -8.30 -20.91 -11.15
N LEU A 201 -8.40 -19.75 -11.79
CA LEU A 201 -9.46 -19.48 -12.78
C LEU A 201 -9.12 -20.09 -14.14
N VAL A 202 -7.84 -20.28 -14.45
CA VAL A 202 -7.40 -21.03 -15.64
C VAL A 202 -7.76 -22.51 -15.50
N GLU A 203 -7.46 -23.11 -14.34
CA GLU A 203 -7.84 -24.49 -14.02
C GLU A 203 -9.36 -24.73 -14.09
N ARG A 204 -10.16 -23.72 -13.72
CA ARG A 204 -11.64 -23.75 -13.82
C ARG A 204 -12.16 -23.48 -15.24
N GLY A 205 -11.29 -23.22 -16.21
CA GLY A 205 -11.67 -22.90 -17.59
C GLY A 205 -12.34 -21.54 -17.76
N LEU A 206 -12.23 -20.64 -16.78
CA LEU A 206 -12.78 -19.28 -16.84
C LEU A 206 -11.80 -18.31 -17.50
N LEU A 207 -10.51 -18.43 -17.20
CA LEU A 207 -9.44 -17.70 -17.90
C LEU A 207 -8.70 -18.65 -18.84
N LYS A 208 -8.21 -18.15 -19.98
CA LYS A 208 -7.35 -18.95 -20.88
C LYS A 208 -5.88 -18.83 -20.54
N ARG A 209 -5.44 -17.63 -20.17
CA ARG A 209 -4.02 -17.33 -19.95
C ARG A 209 -3.84 -16.11 -19.03
N ILE A 210 -2.67 -16.01 -18.43
CA ILE A 210 -2.20 -14.84 -17.69
C ILE A 210 -0.92 -14.34 -18.35
N GLN A 211 -0.81 -13.05 -18.61
CA GLN A 211 0.37 -12.43 -19.21
C GLN A 211 0.75 -11.14 -18.46
N VAL A 212 2.06 -10.97 -18.24
CA VAL A 212 2.65 -9.72 -17.75
C VAL A 212 3.59 -9.23 -18.84
N ARG A 213 3.23 -8.13 -19.49
CA ARG A 213 3.99 -7.56 -20.62
C ARG A 213 3.59 -6.10 -20.85
N ASN A 214 4.32 -5.41 -21.72
CA ASN A 214 3.88 -4.11 -22.19
C ASN A 214 2.56 -4.26 -22.97
N ILE A 215 1.62 -3.34 -22.69
CA ILE A 215 0.28 -3.32 -23.29
C ILE A 215 0.12 -1.94 -23.90
N SER A 216 -0.07 -1.86 -25.22
CA SER A 216 -0.27 -0.56 -25.88
C SER A 216 -1.59 0.05 -25.42
N LEU A 217 -1.69 1.38 -25.43
CA LEU A 217 -2.94 2.08 -25.12
C LEU A 217 -4.11 1.59 -26.01
N GLU A 218 -3.83 1.32 -27.29
CA GLU A 218 -4.83 0.80 -28.23
C GLU A 218 -5.33 -0.58 -27.82
N GLU A 219 -4.43 -1.51 -27.46
CA GLU A 219 -4.81 -2.84 -27.01
C GLU A 219 -5.63 -2.77 -25.71
N ALA A 220 -5.17 -1.95 -24.76
CA ALA A 220 -5.84 -1.77 -23.48
C ALA A 220 -7.26 -1.23 -23.65
N LYS A 221 -7.45 -0.20 -24.50
CA LYS A 221 -8.78 0.35 -24.82
C LYS A 221 -9.68 -0.63 -25.58
N ASN A 222 -9.10 -1.60 -26.29
CA ASN A 222 -9.81 -2.66 -27.00
C ASN A 222 -10.10 -3.91 -26.14
N SER A 223 -9.73 -3.91 -24.85
CA SER A 223 -9.98 -5.02 -23.94
C SER A 223 -11.47 -5.22 -23.65
N ALA A 224 -11.85 -6.45 -23.29
CA ALA A 224 -13.22 -6.80 -22.94
C ALA A 224 -13.60 -6.27 -21.55
N GLU A 225 -12.67 -6.31 -20.61
CA GLU A 225 -12.86 -5.83 -19.24
C GLU A 225 -11.58 -5.13 -18.73
N MET A 226 -11.73 -4.22 -17.78
CA MET A 226 -10.62 -3.46 -17.16
C MET A 226 -10.90 -3.26 -15.67
N MET A 227 -9.84 -3.21 -14.88
CA MET A 227 -9.94 -2.98 -13.44
C MET A 227 -8.69 -2.30 -12.86
N TYR A 228 -8.88 -1.56 -11.77
CA TYR A 228 -7.79 -1.25 -10.86
C TYR A 228 -7.55 -2.40 -9.89
N VAL A 229 -6.29 -2.55 -9.45
CA VAL A 229 -5.84 -3.54 -8.49
C VAL A 229 -4.95 -2.85 -7.44
N GLY A 230 -5.36 -2.85 -6.18
CA GLY A 230 -4.60 -2.19 -5.10
C GLY A 230 -4.99 -2.66 -3.70
N SER A 231 -4.29 -2.24 -2.66
CA SER A 231 -4.51 -2.80 -1.31
C SER A 231 -5.87 -2.41 -0.70
N THR A 232 -6.21 -1.12 -0.68
CA THR A 232 -7.48 -0.62 -0.12
C THR A 232 -8.66 -0.74 -1.09
N LEU A 233 -8.35 -0.93 -2.38
CA LEU A 233 -9.31 -1.24 -3.45
C LEU A 233 -8.83 -2.53 -4.12
N PRO A 234 -9.06 -3.71 -3.50
CA PRO A 234 -8.52 -5.00 -3.95
C PRO A 234 -8.66 -5.20 -5.45
N LEU A 235 -9.88 -4.99 -5.94
CA LEU A 235 -10.19 -4.92 -7.35
C LEU A 235 -11.39 -3.99 -7.56
N LEU A 236 -11.23 -2.97 -8.40
CA LEU A 236 -12.28 -2.00 -8.73
C LEU A 236 -12.56 -2.04 -10.24
N PRO A 237 -13.75 -2.48 -10.69
CA PRO A 237 -14.08 -2.55 -12.10
C PRO A 237 -14.07 -1.18 -12.78
N ILE A 238 -13.53 -1.10 -14.00
CA ILE A 238 -13.55 0.09 -14.86
C ILE A 238 -14.41 -0.22 -16.08
N VAL A 239 -15.42 0.62 -16.33
CA VAL A 239 -16.42 0.41 -17.40
C VAL A 239 -16.36 1.47 -18.49
N GLU A 240 -15.63 2.56 -18.28
CA GLU A 240 -15.46 3.66 -19.24
C GLU A 240 -14.06 4.25 -19.09
N TRP A 241 -13.39 4.48 -20.22
CA TRP A 241 -12.09 5.14 -20.30
C TRP A 241 -12.12 6.23 -21.38
N ASP A 242 -11.88 7.49 -21.00
CA ASP A 242 -11.89 8.66 -21.89
C ASP A 242 -13.23 8.83 -22.64
N GLY A 243 -14.34 8.65 -21.90
CA GLY A 243 -15.69 8.75 -22.45
C GLY A 243 -16.08 7.61 -23.40
N ARG A 244 -15.24 6.58 -23.57
CA ARG A 244 -15.54 5.40 -24.36
C ARG A 244 -15.80 4.20 -23.44
N PRO A 245 -16.81 3.36 -23.73
CA PRO A 245 -17.05 2.16 -22.94
C PRO A 245 -15.87 1.18 -23.07
N VAL A 246 -15.48 0.58 -21.95
CA VAL A 246 -14.62 -0.61 -21.95
C VAL A 246 -15.51 -1.81 -22.25
N GLY A 247 -15.18 -2.60 -23.28
CA GLY A 247 -16.02 -3.70 -23.73
C GLY A 247 -17.44 -3.26 -24.07
N ASN A 248 -18.42 -3.71 -23.29
CA ASN A 248 -19.83 -3.35 -23.44
C ASN A 248 -20.31 -2.26 -22.45
N GLY A 249 -19.40 -1.60 -21.73
CA GLY A 249 -19.72 -0.56 -20.75
C GLY A 249 -20.33 -1.09 -19.45
N LYS A 250 -20.28 -2.40 -19.21
CA LYS A 250 -20.78 -3.05 -17.99
C LYS A 250 -19.65 -3.78 -17.27
N VAL A 251 -19.82 -3.98 -15.97
CA VAL A 251 -18.89 -4.79 -15.18
C VAL A 251 -18.89 -6.23 -15.71
N GLY A 252 -17.73 -6.70 -16.11
CA GLY A 252 -17.58 -8.01 -16.72
C GLY A 252 -17.48 -9.16 -15.72
N LYS A 253 -17.68 -10.39 -16.21
CA LYS A 253 -17.80 -11.58 -15.36
C LYS A 253 -16.44 -12.01 -14.83
N LEU A 254 -15.37 -11.86 -15.62
CA LEU A 254 -14.03 -12.27 -15.20
C LEU A 254 -13.44 -11.31 -14.17
N THR A 255 -13.73 -10.01 -14.30
CA THR A 255 -13.46 -8.97 -13.31
C THR A 255 -14.08 -9.34 -11.96
N LEU A 256 -15.35 -9.76 -11.96
CA LEU A 256 -16.02 -10.19 -10.73
C LEU A 256 -15.43 -11.49 -10.16
N ALA A 257 -15.14 -12.48 -11.01
CA ALA A 257 -14.51 -13.72 -10.56
C ALA A 257 -13.12 -13.50 -9.96
N LEU A 258 -12.32 -12.60 -10.55
CA LEU A 258 -11.02 -12.17 -10.02
C LEU A 258 -11.19 -11.40 -8.70
N SER A 259 -12.21 -10.54 -8.63
CA SER A 259 -12.52 -9.78 -7.41
C SER A 259 -12.90 -10.71 -6.27
N ASP A 260 -13.75 -11.70 -6.54
CA ASP A 260 -14.20 -12.71 -5.58
C ASP A 260 -13.02 -13.55 -5.09
N LEU A 261 -12.19 -14.01 -6.02
CA LEU A 261 -11.01 -14.80 -5.70
C LEU A 261 -10.03 -14.07 -4.78
N LEU A 262 -9.76 -12.79 -5.08
CA LEU A 262 -8.87 -11.97 -4.26
C LEU A 262 -9.51 -11.60 -2.91
N TRP A 263 -10.80 -11.29 -2.90
CA TRP A 263 -11.52 -10.96 -1.67
C TRP A 263 -11.61 -12.15 -0.72
N GLU A 264 -11.91 -13.34 -1.23
CA GLU A 264 -11.90 -14.58 -0.45
C GLU A 264 -10.52 -14.85 0.14
N ASP A 265 -9.45 -14.67 -0.64
CA ASP A 265 -8.08 -14.83 -0.16
C ASP A 265 -7.76 -13.85 0.98
N MET A 266 -8.15 -12.57 0.84
CA MET A 266 -7.99 -11.55 1.89
C MET A 266 -8.77 -11.89 3.17
N VAL A 267 -10.03 -12.33 3.04
CA VAL A 267 -10.91 -12.63 4.18
C VAL A 267 -10.50 -13.93 4.89
N SER A 268 -10.02 -14.91 4.15
CA SER A 268 -9.71 -16.25 4.69
C SER A 268 -8.56 -16.27 5.71
N GLY A 269 -7.69 -15.25 5.69
CA GLY A 269 -6.52 -15.18 6.56
C GLY A 269 -5.53 -16.34 6.33
N PRO A 270 -4.38 -16.36 7.04
CA PRO A 270 -3.50 -17.52 7.02
C PRO A 270 -4.23 -18.74 7.61
N ARG A 271 -4.29 -19.84 6.85
CA ARG A 271 -4.76 -21.14 7.37
C ARG A 271 -3.91 -21.53 8.58
N GLY A 272 -4.48 -21.48 9.78
CA GLY A 272 -3.87 -22.01 11.01
C GLY A 272 -3.08 -21.03 11.89
N PHE A 273 -3.17 -19.72 11.68
CA PHE A 273 -2.60 -18.73 12.62
C PHE A 273 -3.68 -17.80 13.14
N GLU A 274 -4.42 -18.26 14.16
CA GLU A 274 -5.04 -17.33 15.10
C GLU A 274 -3.90 -16.72 15.91
N PHE A 275 -3.69 -15.41 15.84
CA PHE A 275 -3.05 -14.73 16.96
C PHE A 275 -4.12 -14.65 18.04
N PRO A 276 -4.06 -15.46 19.11
CA PRO A 276 -4.96 -15.21 20.21
C PRO A 276 -4.59 -13.80 20.69
N MET A 277 -5.60 -12.93 20.84
CA MET A 277 -5.45 -11.75 21.68
C MET A 277 -5.28 -12.24 23.13
N LYS A 278 -4.15 -12.91 23.43
CA LYS A 278 -3.76 -13.22 24.79
C LYS A 278 -3.43 -11.90 25.44
N LYS A 279 -4.07 -11.62 26.58
CA LYS A 279 -3.52 -10.66 27.54
C LYS A 279 -2.11 -11.12 27.84
N VAL A 280 -1.12 -10.47 27.26
CA VAL A 280 0.28 -10.73 27.61
C VAL A 280 0.58 -9.86 28.81
N SER A 281 0.57 -10.45 30.00
CA SER A 281 1.05 -9.85 31.23
C SER A 281 2.55 -10.11 31.34
N PHE A 282 3.35 -9.06 31.40
CA PHE A 282 4.77 -9.12 31.73
C PHE A 282 5.01 -8.30 32.98
N ASP A 283 5.78 -8.85 33.92
CA ASP A 283 6.35 -8.13 35.05
C ASP A 283 7.61 -7.40 34.57
N VAL A 284 7.56 -6.06 34.50
CA VAL A 284 8.75 -5.23 34.31
C VAL A 284 8.65 -3.99 35.19
N ALA A 285 9.73 -3.72 35.91
CA ALA A 285 9.86 -2.64 36.88
C ALA A 285 9.64 -1.27 36.22
N ILE A 286 8.81 -0.48 36.88
CA ILE A 286 8.37 0.86 36.49
C ILE A 286 9.54 1.83 36.73
N CYS A 287 9.96 2.55 35.68
CA CYS A 287 10.62 3.83 35.86
C CYS A 287 9.51 4.89 35.91
N ASP A 288 9.44 5.61 37.02
CA ASP A 288 8.37 6.53 37.36
C ASP A 288 8.16 7.58 36.26
N HIS A 289 7.01 7.51 35.56
CA HIS A 289 6.22 8.63 34.99
C HIS A 289 5.33 8.30 33.77
N VAL A 290 5.14 7.05 33.36
CA VAL A 290 4.12 6.73 32.32
C VAL A 290 3.25 5.56 32.77
N VAL A 291 2.02 5.87 33.21
CA VAL A 291 0.98 4.84 33.41
C VAL A 291 0.61 4.29 32.04
N CYS A 292 1.02 3.07 31.72
CA CYS A 292 0.76 2.50 30.40
C CYS A 292 0.23 1.06 30.43
N SER A 293 -0.85 0.83 29.68
CA SER A 293 -1.43 -0.50 29.46
C SER A 293 -0.40 -1.47 28.84
N CYS A 294 -0.46 -2.75 29.21
CA CYS A 294 0.55 -3.79 28.93
C CYS A 294 1.02 -3.90 27.46
N SER A 295 0.23 -3.45 26.48
CA SER A 295 0.57 -3.51 25.06
C SER A 295 1.61 -2.45 24.62
N LEU A 296 1.73 -1.32 25.34
CA LEU A 296 2.70 -0.27 25.03
C LEU A 296 4.11 -0.58 25.56
N ILE A 297 4.20 -1.46 26.56
CA ILE A 297 5.44 -1.85 27.22
C ILE A 297 6.40 -2.49 26.22
N CYS A 298 5.91 -3.30 25.27
CA CYS A 298 6.76 -3.91 24.25
C CYS A 298 7.42 -2.90 23.30
N VAL A 299 6.74 -1.82 22.93
CA VAL A 299 7.28 -0.77 22.04
C VAL A 299 8.45 -0.04 22.71
N LEU A 300 8.34 0.18 24.03
CA LEU A 300 9.37 0.81 24.85
C LEU A 300 10.57 -0.11 25.15
N ILE A 301 10.37 -1.42 25.30
CA ILE A 301 11.47 -2.40 25.49
C ILE A 301 12.43 -2.42 24.28
N TYR A 302 11.90 -2.26 23.06
CA TYR A 302 12.76 -2.18 21.87
C TYR A 302 13.50 -0.83 21.79
N ALA A 303 12.93 0.25 22.33
CA ALA A 303 13.59 1.55 22.42
C ALA A 303 14.89 1.48 23.24
N GLU A 304 14.83 0.86 24.42
CA GLU A 304 15.99 0.72 25.31
C GLU A 304 17.08 -0.17 24.71
N LYS A 305 16.69 -1.25 24.01
CA LYS A 305 17.66 -2.16 23.38
C LYS A 305 18.45 -1.50 22.24
N TYR A 306 17.88 -0.51 21.56
CA TYR A 306 18.47 0.13 20.39
C TYR A 306 18.83 1.61 20.62
N ALA A 307 18.80 2.10 21.87
CA ALA A 307 19.05 3.50 22.21
C ALA A 307 18.22 4.50 21.38
N ALA A 308 16.96 4.16 21.09
CA ALA A 308 16.05 4.98 20.29
C ALA A 308 15.17 5.85 21.19
N LYS A 309 14.97 7.12 20.85
CA LYS A 309 13.88 7.94 21.41
C LYS A 309 12.56 7.49 20.80
N VAL A 310 11.64 7.04 21.64
CA VAL A 310 10.31 6.58 21.21
C VAL A 310 9.24 7.51 21.73
N ARG A 311 8.42 8.01 20.80
CA ARG A 311 7.19 8.74 21.12
C ARG A 311 6.00 7.91 20.67
N CYS A 312 5.19 7.47 21.62
CA CYS A 312 3.95 6.77 21.35
C CYS A 312 2.76 7.65 21.72
N PHE A 313 1.74 7.68 20.85
CA PHE A 313 0.53 8.44 21.06
C PHE A 313 -0.69 7.55 20.87
N ILE A 314 -1.52 7.47 21.90
CA ILE A 314 -2.90 6.94 21.81
C ILE A 314 -3.83 8.14 21.85
N ASP A 315 -4.65 8.30 20.82
CA ASP A 315 -5.79 9.21 20.89
C ASP A 315 -7.05 8.41 21.23
N GLU A 316 -7.47 8.46 22.51
CA GLU A 316 -8.66 7.78 23.00
C GLU A 316 -9.96 8.31 22.37
N SER A 317 -9.95 9.52 21.79
CA SER A 317 -11.12 10.13 21.14
C SER A 317 -11.29 9.71 19.68
N THR A 318 -10.22 9.23 19.01
CA THR A 318 -10.26 8.89 17.57
C THR A 318 -9.86 7.46 17.22
N THR A 319 -9.60 6.59 18.22
CA THR A 319 -9.16 5.19 18.03
C THR A 319 -7.88 5.02 17.20
N LYS A 320 -7.11 6.09 16.98
CA LYS A 320 -5.86 6.08 16.22
C LYS A 320 -4.67 5.82 17.14
N LEU A 321 -3.86 4.83 16.78
CA LEU A 321 -2.57 4.56 17.43
C LEU A 321 -1.44 4.95 16.47
N ALA A 322 -0.52 5.77 16.96
CA ALA A 322 0.64 6.25 16.23
C ALA A 322 1.93 6.04 17.05
N ILE A 323 3.00 5.60 16.37
CA ILE A 323 4.32 5.40 16.97
C ILE A 323 5.38 6.06 16.10
N CYS A 324 6.31 6.75 16.75
CA CYS A 324 7.50 7.35 16.17
C CYS A 324 8.75 6.82 16.88
N PHE A 325 9.73 6.36 16.11
CA PHE A 325 11.07 6.00 16.58
C PHE A 325 12.10 6.92 15.92
N GLU A 326 12.85 7.65 16.73
CA GLU A 326 14.01 8.46 16.35
C GLU A 326 15.26 7.81 16.95
N LEU A 327 16.30 7.58 16.15
CA LEU A 327 17.61 7.16 16.68
C LEU A 327 18.41 8.41 17.05
N ASP A 328 19.06 8.41 18.21
CA ASP A 328 20.03 9.44 18.62
C ASP A 328 21.32 9.37 17.78
#